data_AF-B7VSD5-F1
#
_entry.id   AF-B7VSD5-F1
#
_cell.length_a   1.000
_cell.length_b   1.000
_cell.length_c   1.000
_cell.angle_alpha   90.00
_cell.angle_beta   90.00
_cell.angle_gamma   90.00
#
_symmetry.space_group_name_H-M   'P 1'
#
loop_
_entity.id
_entity.type
_entity.pdbx_description
1 polymer ?
#
loop_
_entity_poly.entity_id
_entity_poly.type
_entity_poly.pdbx_seq_one_letter_code
_entity_poly.pdbx_strand_id
1 'polypeptide(L)'
;MKLKLISIALIAGGLAACGGGGGGGSSTSAPAPQTKTLQGVAIDGYISGATAFLDINYNGVLDEGEPSSITDDEGSYQLSLTGSNSDCMDYAPIVVNVPVGAIDADSPNSPITEPYQLVFPPVMTVSSDQEIKSTTPLTTVLWNQIQADLYKGGLNSCSALKQAVNTQNSIIQNVKEHDFRIANRYNIAVKDLYGDFVKAQNTELYELAQKMMPAIKKSYQETKDIQKENPKAQQAYVDYYWEHWDYSKKNEINKWYKVKTVMTADKLIVIEHEVSADLQTELELNKHIERNSQKKNGLEYDKEAWFSLSSDGTQHSCSVQETIKQQVQPNSLTTFGVKNSGWSQQPDWESCSTQSVGNGFSQTLTSDVVGDYKDQFTQTQVKYHYGSNAPYPEWVNLGDTLSNISRSDFDVLNYLSVDFNENTAHGSDSWTRHKYAHIENTPFDYTQTITSKDSQGNWTRGYYYQNGTSLFECSNDGVNWSKNTCK
;
A
#
# COMPACT_ATOMS: atom_id res chain seq x y z
N MET A 1 4.65 -6.74 -6.37
CA MET A 1 5.80 -7.17 -7.20
C MET A 1 6.61 -5.94 -7.58
N LYS A 2 7.91 -5.90 -7.28
CA LYS A 2 8.79 -4.77 -7.64
C LYS A 2 8.96 -4.72 -9.15
N LEU A 3 8.36 -3.75 -9.84
CA LEU A 3 8.78 -3.40 -11.20
C LEU A 3 10.22 -2.89 -11.12
N LYS A 4 11.17 -3.65 -11.70
CA LYS A 4 12.48 -3.11 -12.02
C LYS A 4 12.31 -2.16 -13.20
N LEU A 5 12.27 -0.86 -12.93
CA LEU A 5 12.42 0.18 -13.95
C LEU A 5 13.81 0.03 -14.58
N ILE A 6 13.85 -0.46 -15.82
CA ILE A 6 15.05 -0.41 -16.66
C ILE A 6 15.13 1.01 -17.21
N SER A 7 16.05 1.81 -16.66
CA SER A 7 16.42 3.11 -17.20
C SER A 7 17.03 2.91 -18.60
N ILE A 8 16.34 3.40 -19.63
CA ILE A 8 16.88 3.52 -20.98
C ILE A 8 17.86 4.69 -20.97
N ALA A 9 19.15 4.38 -21.03
CA ALA A 9 20.21 5.36 -21.26
C ALA A 9 20.10 5.88 -22.70
N LEU A 10 19.69 7.15 -22.85
CA LEU A 10 19.76 7.88 -24.11
C LEU A 10 21.22 8.16 -24.45
N ILE A 11 21.71 7.49 -25.49
CA ILE A 11 22.99 7.78 -26.14
C ILE A 11 22.80 9.11 -26.90
N ALA A 12 23.29 10.21 -26.33
CA ALA A 12 23.38 11.49 -27.02
C ALA A 12 24.51 11.43 -28.06
N GLY A 13 24.14 11.38 -29.33
CA GLY A 13 25.05 11.55 -30.45
C GLY A 13 25.63 12.97 -30.47
N GLY A 14 26.96 13.05 -30.45
CA GLY A 14 27.69 14.29 -30.63
C GLY A 14 27.51 14.82 -32.05
N LEU A 15 26.92 16.01 -32.16
CA LEU A 15 27.05 16.88 -33.32
C LEU A 15 27.93 18.05 -32.93
N ALA A 16 29.18 18.01 -33.39
CA ALA A 16 30.07 19.14 -33.39
C ALA A 16 29.57 20.15 -34.43
N ALA A 17 29.25 21.37 -33.96
CA ALA A 17 29.06 22.53 -34.82
C ALA A 17 30.06 23.62 -34.43
N CYS A 18 30.90 23.98 -35.40
CA CYS A 18 31.81 25.12 -35.39
C CYS A 18 31.04 26.44 -35.58
N GLY A 19 31.50 27.50 -34.91
CA GLY A 19 31.20 28.92 -35.20
C GLY A 19 31.51 29.77 -33.96
N GLY A 20 32.69 30.41 -33.87
CA GLY A 20 32.93 31.80 -34.29
C GLY A 20 32.17 32.78 -33.37
N GLY A 21 32.74 33.58 -32.46
CA GLY A 21 33.90 34.48 -32.56
C GLY A 21 33.40 35.93 -32.48
N GLY A 22 33.69 36.67 -31.40
CA GLY A 22 33.43 38.13 -31.31
C GLY A 22 33.14 38.64 -29.90
N GLY A 23 34.05 39.44 -29.35
CA GLY A 23 33.94 40.07 -28.03
C GLY A 23 33.03 41.30 -28.01
N GLY A 24 32.45 41.56 -26.84
CA GLY A 24 31.69 42.77 -26.53
C GLY A 24 31.19 42.69 -25.11
N GLY A 25 31.72 43.54 -24.23
CA GLY A 25 31.33 43.59 -22.83
C GLY A 25 29.85 43.95 -22.69
N SER A 26 29.10 43.04 -22.09
CA SER A 26 27.75 43.29 -21.62
C SER A 26 27.74 43.04 -20.12
N SER A 27 27.47 44.11 -19.38
CA SER A 27 27.09 44.09 -17.98
C SER A 27 26.12 42.94 -17.72
N THR A 28 26.55 41.97 -16.93
CA THR A 28 25.67 40.95 -16.35
C THR A 28 24.69 41.66 -15.44
N SER A 29 23.53 42.06 -15.98
CA SER A 29 22.34 42.27 -15.16
C SER A 29 22.12 40.96 -14.41
N ALA A 30 22.28 41.00 -13.09
CA ALA A 30 21.99 39.86 -12.23
C ALA A 30 20.60 39.31 -12.61
N PRO A 31 20.45 37.99 -12.83
CA PRO A 31 19.14 37.42 -13.10
C PRO A 31 18.22 37.82 -11.94
N ALA A 32 17.04 38.35 -12.27
CA ALA A 32 16.03 38.67 -11.26
C ALA A 32 15.81 37.44 -10.37
N PRO A 33 15.81 37.57 -9.03
CA PRO A 33 15.63 36.44 -8.15
C PRO A 33 14.32 35.74 -8.51
N GLN A 34 14.40 34.44 -8.83
CA GLN A 34 13.21 33.66 -9.12
C GLN A 34 12.42 33.48 -7.82
N THR A 35 11.29 34.19 -7.73
CA THR A 35 10.34 34.01 -6.63
C THR A 35 9.48 32.79 -6.92
N LYS A 36 9.47 31.82 -6.00
CA LYS A 36 8.51 30.72 -6.00
C LYS A 36 7.42 31.01 -4.98
N THR A 37 6.23 30.47 -5.24
CA THR A 37 5.10 30.63 -4.33
C THR A 37 4.67 29.26 -3.83
N LEU A 38 4.51 29.15 -2.51
CA LEU A 38 3.92 27.99 -1.86
C LEU A 38 2.56 28.40 -1.28
N GLN A 39 1.54 27.59 -1.51
CA GLN A 39 0.18 27.83 -1.05
C GLN A 39 -0.27 26.69 -0.13
N GLY A 40 -1.04 27.02 0.89
CA GLY A 40 -1.62 26.02 1.76
C GLY A 40 -2.83 26.54 2.53
N VAL A 41 -3.44 25.62 3.28
CA VAL A 41 -4.62 25.88 4.11
C VAL A 41 -4.40 25.19 5.46
N ALA A 42 -4.67 25.89 6.56
CA ALA A 42 -4.64 25.32 7.90
C ALA A 42 -6.03 24.78 8.29
N ILE A 43 -6.09 23.48 8.62
CA ILE A 43 -7.36 22.76 8.79
C ILE A 43 -7.35 21.88 10.05
N ASP A 44 -8.03 22.35 11.08
CA ASP A 44 -8.58 21.66 12.25
C ASP A 44 -9.92 22.35 12.53
N GLY A 45 -10.82 22.27 11.52
CA GLY A 45 -11.64 23.42 11.08
C GLY A 45 -10.77 24.51 10.43
N TYR A 46 -11.30 25.36 9.54
CA TYR A 46 -10.44 26.42 8.97
C TYR A 46 -9.94 27.34 10.08
N ILE A 47 -8.62 27.53 10.15
CA ILE A 47 -7.97 28.32 11.21
C ILE A 47 -7.63 29.72 10.71
N SER A 48 -8.32 30.74 11.23
CA SER A 48 -8.07 32.16 10.95
C SER A 48 -7.18 32.80 12.01
N GLY A 49 -6.27 33.68 11.58
CA GLY A 49 -5.37 34.44 12.46
C GLY A 49 -4.14 33.68 12.96
N ALA A 50 -3.80 32.54 12.36
CA ALA A 50 -2.59 31.78 12.64
C ALA A 50 -1.40 32.25 11.78
N THR A 51 -0.17 31.99 12.23
CA THR A 51 1.05 32.32 11.46
C THR A 51 1.61 31.08 10.80
N ALA A 52 1.56 31.00 9.48
CA ALA A 52 2.18 29.95 8.67
C ALA A 52 3.58 30.35 8.23
N PHE A 53 4.56 29.44 8.30
CA PHE A 53 5.92 29.69 7.86
C PHE A 53 6.65 28.42 7.40
N LEU A 54 7.67 28.60 6.55
CA LEU A 54 8.55 27.52 6.09
C LEU A 54 9.69 27.36 7.10
N ASP A 55 9.68 26.27 7.87
CA ASP A 55 10.65 26.00 8.95
C ASP A 55 11.91 25.32 8.38
N ILE A 56 12.94 26.11 8.14
CA ILE A 56 14.15 25.72 7.40
C ILE A 56 15.09 24.89 8.29
N ASN A 57 15.10 25.16 9.59
CA ASN A 57 16.00 24.54 10.58
C ASN A 57 15.29 23.51 11.49
N TYR A 58 14.04 23.21 11.20
CA TYR A 58 13.21 22.20 11.85
C TYR A 58 12.89 22.50 13.33
N ASN A 59 13.19 23.69 13.85
CA ASN A 59 13.02 23.96 15.27
C ASN A 59 11.56 24.24 15.67
N GLY A 60 10.64 24.35 14.71
CA GLY A 60 9.23 24.67 14.94
C GLY A 60 8.98 26.11 15.40
N VAL A 61 9.95 27.01 15.27
CA VAL A 61 9.89 28.40 15.70
C VAL A 61 10.13 29.29 14.48
N LEU A 62 9.31 30.33 14.31
CA LEU A 62 9.51 31.29 13.25
C LEU A 62 10.78 32.11 13.51
N ASP A 63 11.84 31.85 12.74
CA ASP A 63 13.12 32.54 12.84
C ASP A 63 13.28 33.67 11.82
N GLU A 64 14.27 34.54 12.06
CA GLU A 64 14.61 35.62 11.13
C GLU A 64 15.04 35.05 9.76
N GLY A 65 14.36 35.50 8.70
CA GLY A 65 14.64 35.09 7.33
C GLY A 65 13.76 33.95 6.81
N GLU A 66 12.93 33.35 7.66
CA GLU A 66 11.95 32.36 7.24
C GLU A 66 10.70 33.01 6.61
N PRO A 67 10.27 32.59 5.42
CA PRO A 67 9.06 33.11 4.79
C PRO A 67 7.82 32.77 5.61
N SER A 68 6.98 33.76 5.87
CA SER A 68 5.75 33.60 6.66
C SER A 68 4.57 34.38 6.09
N SER A 69 3.37 34.00 6.51
CA SER A 69 2.07 34.63 6.21
C SER A 69 1.11 34.41 7.37
N ILE A 70 0.08 35.26 7.48
CA ILE A 70 -1.06 35.02 8.35
C ILE A 70 -2.14 34.27 7.56
N THR A 71 -2.87 33.38 8.23
CA THR A 71 -4.03 32.68 7.65
C THR A 71 -5.27 33.59 7.61
N ASP A 72 -6.02 33.52 6.52
CA ASP A 72 -7.29 34.24 6.37
C ASP A 72 -8.48 33.47 6.99
N ASP A 73 -9.70 33.97 6.77
CA ASP A 73 -10.93 33.40 7.34
C ASP A 73 -11.26 32.01 6.75
N GLU A 74 -10.71 31.69 5.59
CA GLU A 74 -10.75 30.37 4.97
C GLU A 74 -9.51 29.53 5.30
N GLY A 75 -8.71 29.95 6.29
CA GLY A 75 -7.48 29.27 6.73
C GLY A 75 -6.35 29.27 5.70
N SER A 76 -6.51 29.99 4.59
CA SER A 76 -5.58 30.00 3.47
C SER A 76 -4.37 30.89 3.75
N TYR A 77 -3.22 30.51 3.22
CA TYR A 77 -1.98 31.27 3.32
C TYR A 77 -1.10 31.11 2.08
N GLN A 78 -0.24 32.10 1.84
CA GLN A 78 0.69 32.09 0.71
C GLN A 78 2.09 32.54 1.16
N LEU A 79 3.09 31.69 0.94
CA LEU A 79 4.50 31.96 1.24
C LEU A 79 5.23 32.36 -0.04
N SER A 80 5.86 33.53 -0.04
CA SER A 80 6.74 33.99 -1.11
C SER A 80 8.19 33.58 -0.81
N LEU A 81 8.71 32.64 -1.60
CA LEU A 81 10.03 32.06 -1.41
C LEU A 81 11.03 32.71 -2.36
N THR A 82 12.13 33.23 -1.83
CA THR A 82 13.21 33.83 -2.61
C THR A 82 14.57 33.25 -2.20
N GLY A 83 15.56 33.32 -3.09
CA GLY A 83 16.93 32.89 -2.79
C GLY A 83 17.01 31.45 -2.26
N SER A 84 17.78 31.24 -1.19
CA SER A 84 17.97 29.94 -0.53
C SER A 84 16.69 29.33 0.06
N ASN A 85 15.65 30.13 0.30
CA ASN A 85 14.39 29.58 0.82
C ASN A 85 13.66 28.79 -0.27
N SER A 86 13.79 29.22 -1.54
CA SER A 86 13.22 28.49 -2.68
C SER A 86 13.89 27.14 -2.93
N ASP A 87 15.13 26.98 -2.46
CA ASP A 87 15.90 25.74 -2.51
C ASP A 87 15.44 24.72 -1.46
N CYS A 88 14.68 25.18 -0.46
CA CYS A 88 14.17 24.39 0.66
C CYS A 88 12.70 24.00 0.55
N MET A 89 12.00 24.49 -0.46
CA MET A 89 10.56 24.28 -0.66
C MET A 89 10.12 22.82 -0.54
N ASP A 90 10.91 21.87 -1.07
CA ASP A 90 10.56 20.45 -1.07
C ASP A 90 11.05 19.71 0.20
N TYR A 91 11.92 20.33 0.99
CA TYR A 91 12.66 19.71 2.09
C TYR A 91 12.35 20.31 3.46
N ALA A 92 11.71 21.46 3.54
CA ALA A 92 11.28 22.07 4.79
C ALA A 92 9.79 21.80 5.06
N PRO A 93 9.41 21.48 6.31
CA PRO A 93 8.01 21.47 6.71
C PRO A 93 7.43 22.89 6.70
N ILE A 94 6.10 22.97 6.60
CA ILE A 94 5.36 24.21 6.82
C ILE A 94 4.73 24.12 8.20
N VAL A 95 5.06 25.05 9.08
CA VAL A 95 4.52 25.12 10.44
C VAL A 95 3.47 26.23 10.49
N VAL A 96 2.33 25.94 11.10
CA VAL A 96 1.26 26.88 11.38
C VAL A 96 1.15 27.03 12.89
N ASN A 97 1.61 28.17 13.41
CA ASN A 97 1.45 28.54 14.81
C ASN A 97 0.04 29.09 15.02
N VAL A 98 -0.77 28.38 15.80
CA VAL A 98 -2.13 28.80 16.17
C VAL A 98 -2.07 29.47 17.54
N PRO A 99 -2.14 30.82 17.61
CA PRO A 99 -2.05 31.54 18.87
C PRO A 99 -3.37 31.55 19.65
N VAL A 100 -3.31 31.95 20.92
CA VAL A 100 -4.50 32.34 21.67
C VAL A 100 -5.22 33.47 20.93
N GLY A 101 -6.53 33.33 20.73
CA GLY A 101 -7.35 34.29 20.01
C GLY A 101 -7.53 34.01 18.51
N ALA A 102 -6.85 33.00 17.95
CA ALA A 102 -7.19 32.46 16.63
C ALA A 102 -8.63 31.90 16.65
N ILE A 103 -9.24 31.82 15.46
CA ILE A 103 -10.60 31.30 15.30
C ILE A 103 -10.54 30.00 14.51
N ASP A 104 -11.18 28.97 15.07
CA ASP A 104 -11.47 27.72 14.40
C ASP A 104 -12.92 27.78 13.87
N ALA A 105 -13.10 27.52 12.58
CA ALA A 105 -14.40 27.53 11.91
C ALA A 105 -15.39 26.48 12.45
N ASP A 106 -14.92 25.41 13.10
CA ASP A 106 -15.79 24.43 13.78
C ASP A 106 -16.41 25.04 15.05
N SER A 107 -15.77 26.06 15.64
CA SER A 107 -16.20 26.76 16.85
C SER A 107 -16.05 28.29 16.73
N PRO A 108 -16.77 28.96 15.80
CA PRO A 108 -16.50 30.35 15.40
C PRO A 108 -16.74 31.38 16.51
N ASN A 109 -17.48 31.00 17.56
CA ASN A 109 -17.78 31.85 18.71
C ASN A 109 -16.89 31.55 19.93
N SER A 110 -15.90 30.68 19.79
CA SER A 110 -15.02 30.26 20.89
C SER A 110 -13.57 30.32 20.41
N PRO A 111 -12.89 31.47 20.58
CA PRO A 111 -11.50 31.62 20.19
C PRO A 111 -10.60 30.60 20.89
N ILE A 112 -9.52 30.20 20.21
CA ILE A 112 -8.52 29.27 20.75
C ILE A 112 -7.94 29.82 22.06
N THR A 113 -7.99 29.01 23.12
CA THR A 113 -7.51 29.37 24.46
C THR A 113 -6.14 28.77 24.79
N GLU A 114 -5.76 27.69 24.11
CA GLU A 114 -4.45 27.05 24.26
C GLU A 114 -3.75 27.02 22.89
N PRO A 115 -2.55 27.60 22.77
CA PRO A 115 -1.87 27.63 21.49
C PRO A 115 -1.37 26.24 21.12
N TYR A 116 -1.41 25.93 19.83
CA TYR A 116 -0.90 24.67 19.28
C TYR A 116 -0.29 24.89 17.90
N GLN A 117 0.28 23.84 17.32
CA GLN A 117 0.90 23.88 16.00
C GLN A 117 0.29 22.81 15.09
N LEU A 118 0.04 23.19 13.83
CA LEU A 118 -0.18 22.26 12.75
C LEU A 118 1.05 22.26 11.84
N VAL A 119 1.42 21.10 11.31
CA VAL A 119 2.60 20.95 10.46
C VAL A 119 2.27 20.14 9.21
N PHE A 120 2.64 20.69 8.06
CA PHE A 120 2.69 19.94 6.81
C PHE A 120 4.14 19.46 6.62
N PRO A 121 4.38 18.15 6.44
CA PRO A 121 5.73 17.63 6.27
C PRO A 121 6.33 18.12 4.94
N PRO A 122 7.66 18.04 4.74
CA PRO A 122 8.28 18.44 3.49
C PRO A 122 7.57 17.84 2.28
N VAL A 123 7.31 18.64 1.25
CA VAL A 123 6.47 18.25 0.10
C VAL A 123 6.93 16.94 -0.54
N MET A 124 8.24 16.69 -0.57
CA MET A 124 8.80 15.44 -1.12
C MET A 124 8.34 14.18 -0.36
N THR A 125 7.91 14.29 0.89
CA THR A 125 7.54 13.15 1.73
C THR A 125 6.10 12.68 1.53
N VAL A 126 5.21 13.54 1.03
CA VAL A 126 3.79 13.21 0.86
C VAL A 126 3.54 12.75 -0.56
N SER A 127 2.77 11.67 -0.71
CA SER A 127 2.40 11.08 -2.01
C SER A 127 1.23 11.83 -2.66
N SER A 128 1.27 13.17 -2.69
CA SER A 128 0.20 14.03 -3.22
C SER A 128 0.78 15.06 -4.18
N ASP A 129 0.14 15.22 -5.34
CA ASP A 129 0.45 16.21 -6.36
C ASP A 129 -0.33 17.53 -6.18
N GLN A 130 -1.07 17.66 -5.08
CA GLN A 130 -1.89 18.85 -4.84
C GLN A 130 -1.04 20.10 -4.74
N GLU A 131 -1.41 21.14 -5.50
CA GLU A 131 -0.73 22.43 -5.48
C GLU A 131 -0.86 23.10 -4.11
N ILE A 132 -2.05 23.03 -3.52
CA ILE A 132 -2.38 23.55 -2.20
C ILE A 132 -2.03 22.51 -1.14
N LYS A 133 -1.28 22.92 -0.11
CA LYS A 133 -0.85 22.07 0.99
C LYS A 133 -1.82 22.18 2.17
N SER A 134 -2.62 21.16 2.41
CA SER A 134 -3.53 21.10 3.56
C SER A 134 -2.77 20.70 4.83
N THR A 135 -2.49 21.67 5.69
CA THR A 135 -1.83 21.48 6.99
C THR A 135 -2.87 21.08 8.03
N THR A 136 -2.84 19.82 8.49
CA THR A 136 -3.89 19.23 9.33
C THR A 136 -3.30 18.52 10.56
N PRO A 137 -4.12 18.14 11.55
CA PRO A 137 -3.67 17.27 12.65
C PRO A 137 -3.02 15.97 12.15
N LEU A 138 -3.52 15.39 11.05
CA LEU A 138 -2.96 14.18 10.46
C LEU A 138 -1.55 14.40 9.88
N THR A 139 -1.35 15.47 9.10
CA THR A 139 -0.02 15.78 8.54
C THR A 139 0.98 16.10 9.66
N THR A 140 0.49 16.69 10.76
CA THR A 140 1.27 17.02 11.95
C THR A 140 1.80 15.76 12.63
N VAL A 141 0.93 14.76 12.84
CA VAL A 141 1.31 13.47 13.43
C VAL A 141 2.35 12.75 12.57
N LEU A 142 2.19 12.78 11.25
CA LEU A 142 3.16 12.20 10.32
C LEU A 142 4.52 12.90 10.42
N TRP A 143 4.55 14.23 10.37
CA TRP A 143 5.79 15.00 10.47
C TRP A 143 6.51 14.75 11.80
N ASN A 144 5.80 14.75 12.92
CA ASN A 144 6.39 14.52 14.24
C ASN A 144 7.20 13.22 14.30
N GLN A 145 6.75 12.17 13.60
CA GLN A 145 7.50 10.91 13.53
C GLN A 145 8.71 10.99 12.61
N ILE A 146 8.54 11.56 11.41
CA ILE A 146 9.63 11.74 10.46
C ILE A 146 10.73 12.60 11.09
N GLN A 147 10.38 13.73 11.69
CA GLN A 147 11.32 14.67 12.31
C GLN A 147 12.09 14.04 13.47
N ALA A 148 11.41 13.34 14.37
CA ALA A 148 12.06 12.65 15.48
C ALA A 148 13.13 11.66 15.00
N ASP A 149 12.94 11.07 13.83
CA ASP A 149 13.88 10.15 13.23
C ASP A 149 15.00 10.82 12.45
N LEU A 150 14.69 11.92 11.76
CA LEU A 150 15.70 12.78 11.15
C LEU A 150 16.69 13.28 12.20
N TYR A 151 16.19 13.71 13.37
CA TYR A 151 17.02 14.14 14.49
C TYR A 151 17.92 13.04 15.06
N LYS A 152 17.43 11.80 15.19
CA LYS A 152 18.29 10.66 15.56
C LYS A 152 19.43 10.44 14.55
N GLY A 153 19.19 10.76 13.28
CA GLY A 153 20.19 10.73 12.21
C GLY A 153 21.05 11.99 12.09
N GLY A 154 20.88 12.99 12.97
CA GLY A 154 21.58 14.28 12.91
C GLY A 154 21.11 15.20 11.79
N LEU A 155 19.97 14.92 11.15
CA LEU A 155 19.39 15.74 10.08
C LEU A 155 18.41 16.75 10.69
N ASN A 156 18.87 17.97 10.90
CA ASN A 156 18.13 19.02 11.60
C ASN A 156 17.88 20.27 10.75
N SER A 157 17.90 20.14 9.43
CA SER A 157 17.53 21.25 8.54
C SER A 157 17.17 20.73 7.17
N CYS A 158 16.46 21.57 6.41
CA CYS A 158 16.24 21.38 4.99
C CYS A 158 17.55 21.03 4.26
N SER A 159 18.62 21.79 4.55
CA SER A 159 19.91 21.63 3.85
C SER A 159 20.52 20.25 4.09
N ALA A 160 20.44 19.75 5.33
CA ALA A 160 20.92 18.43 5.70
C ALA A 160 20.07 17.34 5.03
N LEU A 161 18.75 17.48 5.06
CA LEU A 161 17.85 16.52 4.41
C LEU A 161 18.06 16.48 2.89
N LYS A 162 18.19 17.64 2.24
CA LYS A 162 18.46 17.80 0.79
C LYS A 162 19.71 17.06 0.34
N GLN A 163 20.74 16.97 1.18
CA GLN A 163 21.97 16.23 0.89
C GLN A 163 21.85 14.72 1.18
N ALA A 164 20.96 14.33 2.09
CA ALA A 164 20.77 12.94 2.52
C ALA A 164 19.86 12.13 1.59
N VAL A 165 20.24 11.97 0.31
CA VAL A 165 19.42 11.32 -0.74
C VAL A 165 18.93 9.92 -0.37
N ASN A 166 19.76 9.10 0.30
CA ASN A 166 19.35 7.78 0.74
C ASN A 166 18.26 7.84 1.82
N THR A 167 18.36 8.81 2.74
CA THR A 167 17.33 9.04 3.77
C THR A 167 16.04 9.55 3.14
N GLN A 168 16.12 10.48 2.18
CA GLN A 168 14.96 10.92 1.40
C GLN A 168 14.24 9.74 0.77
N ASN A 169 14.96 8.90 0.01
CA ASN A 169 14.38 7.72 -0.64
C ASN A 169 13.72 6.77 0.37
N SER A 170 14.36 6.54 1.52
CA SER A 170 13.78 5.69 2.57
C SER A 170 12.50 6.26 3.15
N ILE A 171 12.45 7.57 3.40
CA ILE A 171 11.23 8.24 3.92
C ILE A 171 10.12 8.16 2.88
N ILE A 172 10.42 8.53 1.64
CA ILE A 172 9.46 8.52 0.53
C ILE A 172 8.85 7.13 0.34
N GLN A 173 9.67 6.08 0.33
CA GLN A 173 9.17 4.71 0.17
C GLN A 173 8.31 4.28 1.37
N ASN A 174 8.77 4.54 2.60
CA ASN A 174 8.01 4.16 3.79
C ASN A 174 6.65 4.86 3.88
N VAL A 175 6.58 6.16 3.56
CA VAL A 175 5.32 6.92 3.53
C VAL A 175 4.43 6.39 2.41
N LYS A 176 4.94 6.27 1.18
CA LYS A 176 4.18 5.72 0.04
C LYS A 176 3.58 4.34 0.31
N GLU A 177 4.37 3.44 0.89
CA GLU A 177 3.91 2.10 1.21
C GLU A 177 2.84 2.12 2.32
N HIS A 178 2.96 3.01 3.32
CA HIS A 178 1.95 3.14 4.37
C HIS A 178 0.65 3.74 3.84
N ASP A 179 0.75 4.83 3.06
CA ASP A 179 -0.37 5.48 2.39
C ASP A 179 -1.14 4.48 1.51
N PHE A 180 -0.42 3.68 0.73
CA PHE A 180 -1.02 2.65 -0.11
C PHE A 180 -1.79 1.61 0.71
N ARG A 181 -1.29 1.20 1.88
CA ARG A 181 -1.97 0.23 2.75
C ARG A 181 -3.22 0.81 3.40
N ILE A 182 -3.19 2.08 3.82
CA ILE A 182 -4.37 2.80 4.31
C ILE A 182 -5.41 2.91 3.20
N ALA A 183 -4.99 3.37 2.02
CA ALA A 183 -5.86 3.52 0.86
C ALA A 183 -6.49 2.19 0.46
N ASN A 184 -5.73 1.10 0.48
CA ASN A 184 -6.24 -0.23 0.18
C ASN A 184 -7.23 -0.75 1.22
N ARG A 185 -6.99 -0.47 2.50
CA ARG A 185 -7.87 -0.94 3.58
C ARG A 185 -9.19 -0.17 3.64
N TYR A 186 -9.14 1.15 3.54
CA TYR A 186 -10.33 2.00 3.70
C TYR A 186 -10.95 2.43 2.37
N ASN A 187 -10.34 2.07 1.25
CA ASN A 187 -10.75 2.48 -0.09
C ASN A 187 -10.82 4.00 -0.28
N ILE A 188 -9.87 4.73 0.31
CA ILE A 188 -9.76 6.20 0.26
C ILE A 188 -8.51 6.58 -0.52
N ALA A 189 -8.60 7.51 -1.46
CA ALA A 189 -7.41 7.95 -2.19
C ALA A 189 -6.49 8.80 -1.29
N VAL A 190 -5.18 8.65 -1.44
CA VAL A 190 -4.17 9.37 -0.63
C VAL A 190 -4.34 10.89 -0.71
N LYS A 191 -4.70 11.41 -1.89
CA LYS A 191 -5.00 12.83 -2.11
C LYS A 191 -6.20 13.34 -1.30
N ASP A 192 -7.13 12.45 -0.96
CA ASP A 192 -8.32 12.79 -0.17
C ASP A 192 -7.96 12.71 1.32
N LEU A 193 -7.12 11.73 1.70
CA LEU A 193 -6.58 11.60 3.07
C LEU A 193 -5.78 12.83 3.52
N TYR A 194 -4.98 13.41 2.63
CA TYR A 194 -4.21 14.64 2.88
C TYR A 194 -4.84 15.90 2.29
N GLY A 195 -6.09 15.80 1.84
CA GLY A 195 -6.79 16.89 1.18
C GLY A 195 -7.51 17.83 2.15
N ASP A 196 -8.20 18.80 1.57
CA ASP A 196 -9.11 19.70 2.28
C ASP A 196 -10.48 19.01 2.49
N PHE A 197 -10.63 18.38 3.65
CA PHE A 197 -11.86 17.66 4.03
C PHE A 197 -13.05 18.59 4.30
N VAL A 198 -12.79 19.85 4.70
CA VAL A 198 -13.84 20.85 4.93
C VAL A 198 -14.47 21.26 3.61
N LYS A 199 -13.65 21.60 2.61
CA LYS A 199 -14.11 21.91 1.25
C LYS A 199 -14.80 20.73 0.58
N ALA A 200 -14.32 19.51 0.82
CA ALA A 200 -14.93 18.30 0.30
C ALA A 200 -16.27 17.94 0.96
N GLN A 201 -16.62 18.58 2.09
CA GLN A 201 -17.79 18.27 2.91
C GLN A 201 -17.88 16.79 3.30
N ASN A 202 -16.73 16.16 3.57
CA ASN A 202 -16.63 14.73 3.87
C ASN A 202 -16.36 14.51 5.37
N THR A 203 -17.39 14.68 6.19
CA THR A 203 -17.31 14.54 7.65
C THR A 203 -16.88 13.14 8.08
N GLU A 204 -17.32 12.09 7.38
CA GLU A 204 -16.94 10.69 7.68
C GLU A 204 -15.43 10.49 7.52
N LEU A 205 -14.84 11.02 6.44
CA LEU A 205 -13.39 10.96 6.22
C LEU A 205 -12.61 11.76 7.27
N TYR A 206 -13.13 12.92 7.68
CA TYR A 206 -12.51 13.72 8.73
C TYR A 206 -12.48 12.98 10.06
N GLU A 207 -13.61 12.42 10.49
CA GLU A 207 -13.69 11.62 11.72
C GLU A 207 -12.79 10.38 11.67
N LEU A 208 -12.73 9.71 10.52
CA LEU A 208 -11.83 8.58 10.32
C LEU A 208 -10.37 9.03 10.44
N ALA A 209 -9.98 10.12 9.80
CA ALA A 209 -8.62 10.66 9.86
C ALA A 209 -8.22 11.00 11.31
N GLN A 210 -9.09 11.67 12.06
CA GLN A 210 -8.89 11.99 13.48
C GLN A 210 -8.73 10.72 14.33
N LYS A 211 -9.61 9.73 14.16
CA LYS A 211 -9.53 8.45 14.89
C LYS A 211 -8.27 7.66 14.54
N MET A 212 -7.82 7.71 13.29
CA MET A 212 -6.67 6.95 12.81
C MET A 212 -5.32 7.57 13.18
N MET A 213 -5.27 8.83 13.61
CA MET A 213 -4.01 9.51 13.98
C MET A 213 -3.15 8.72 14.98
N PRO A 214 -3.65 8.24 16.14
CA PRO A 214 -2.85 7.43 17.06
C PRO A 214 -2.38 6.12 16.43
N ALA A 215 -3.19 5.51 15.56
CA ALA A 215 -2.86 4.28 14.87
C ALA A 215 -1.75 4.48 13.83
N ILE A 216 -1.82 5.54 13.02
CA ILE A 216 -0.78 5.91 12.05
C ILE A 216 0.53 6.20 12.78
N LYS A 217 0.45 6.98 13.87
CA LYS A 217 1.58 7.27 14.75
C LYS A 217 2.29 5.99 15.21
N LYS A 218 1.53 5.04 15.74
CA LYS A 218 2.06 3.79 16.29
C LYS A 218 2.56 2.83 15.20
N SER A 219 1.83 2.74 14.09
CA SER A 219 2.19 1.95 12.91
C SER A 219 3.55 2.35 12.36
N TYR A 220 3.80 3.65 12.22
CA TYR A 220 5.08 4.17 11.74
C TYR A 220 6.23 3.79 12.67
N GLN A 221 6.06 3.98 13.97
CA GLN A 221 7.09 3.67 14.97
C GLN A 221 7.45 2.18 14.97
N GLU A 222 6.45 1.30 15.05
CA GLU A 222 6.70 -0.14 15.09
C GLU A 222 7.17 -0.70 13.73
N THR A 223 6.75 -0.10 12.62
CA THR A 223 7.29 -0.42 11.27
C THR A 223 8.79 -0.20 11.21
N LYS A 224 9.31 0.86 11.83
CA LYS A 224 10.75 1.08 11.85
C LYS A 224 11.50 0.07 12.70
N ASP A 225 10.92 -0.34 13.81
CA ASP A 225 11.58 -1.31 14.70
C ASP A 225 11.62 -2.70 14.06
N ILE A 226 10.51 -3.15 13.46
CA ILE A 226 10.49 -4.42 12.72
C ILE A 226 11.40 -4.40 11.48
N GLN A 227 11.56 -3.27 10.80
CA GLN A 227 12.53 -3.13 9.70
C GLN A 227 13.98 -3.31 10.17
N LYS A 228 14.34 -2.78 11.35
CA LYS A 228 15.68 -2.97 11.94
C LYS A 228 15.91 -4.43 12.34
N GLU A 229 14.90 -5.10 12.86
CA GLU A 229 14.94 -6.52 13.20
C GLU A 229 15.06 -7.41 11.96
N ASN A 230 14.56 -6.94 10.81
CA ASN A 230 14.46 -7.71 9.57
C ASN A 230 15.13 -7.01 8.38
N PRO A 231 16.45 -6.73 8.43
CA PRO A 231 17.14 -5.90 7.43
C PRO A 231 17.21 -6.54 6.02
N LYS A 232 16.92 -7.84 5.89
CA LYS A 232 16.88 -8.56 4.62
C LYS A 232 15.46 -8.76 4.08
N ALA A 233 14.44 -8.32 4.82
CA ALA A 233 13.06 -8.44 4.36
C ALA A 233 12.84 -7.55 3.13
N GLN A 234 12.06 -8.07 2.19
CA GLN A 234 11.57 -7.29 1.06
C GLN A 234 10.49 -6.32 1.51
N GLN A 235 9.70 -6.71 2.52
CA GLN A 235 8.71 -5.89 3.23
C GLN A 235 8.73 -6.28 4.70
N ALA A 236 8.73 -5.29 5.59
CA ALA A 236 8.54 -5.49 7.02
C ALA A 236 7.80 -4.25 7.56
N TYR A 237 6.59 -4.44 8.08
CA TYR A 237 5.76 -3.35 8.57
C TYR A 237 4.77 -3.80 9.64
N VAL A 238 4.30 -2.81 10.40
CA VAL A 238 3.20 -2.93 11.35
C VAL A 238 2.14 -1.90 11.00
N ASP A 239 0.89 -2.36 10.85
CA ASP A 239 -0.26 -1.48 10.69
C ASP A 239 -1.23 -1.67 11.85
N TYR A 240 -1.64 -0.55 12.43
CA TYR A 240 -2.80 -0.47 13.30
C TYR A 240 -3.98 0.03 12.49
N TYR A 241 -5.12 -0.64 12.61
CA TYR A 241 -6.33 -0.24 11.91
C TYR A 241 -7.57 -0.39 12.77
N TRP A 242 -8.51 0.52 12.55
CA TRP A 242 -9.84 0.49 13.12
C TRP A 242 -10.80 -0.23 12.17
N GLU A 243 -11.58 -1.15 12.72
CA GLU A 243 -12.71 -1.76 12.04
C GLU A 243 -13.99 -1.31 12.72
N HIS A 244 -14.83 -0.61 11.96
CA HIS A 244 -16.07 0.01 12.45
C HIS A 244 -17.34 -0.75 12.01
N TRP A 245 -17.19 -1.73 11.11
CA TRP A 245 -18.30 -2.47 10.54
C TRP A 245 -17.91 -3.91 10.25
N ASP A 246 -18.71 -4.86 10.75
CA ASP A 246 -18.61 -6.27 10.40
C ASP A 246 -19.52 -6.54 9.19
N TYR A 247 -18.91 -6.72 8.01
CA TYR A 247 -19.65 -6.97 6.77
C TYR A 247 -20.38 -8.32 6.75
N SER A 248 -19.89 -9.31 7.51
CA SER A 248 -20.50 -10.65 7.57
C SER A 248 -21.77 -10.63 8.41
N LYS A 249 -21.70 -10.01 9.59
CA LYS A 249 -22.82 -9.89 10.53
C LYS A 249 -23.72 -8.67 10.25
N LYS A 250 -23.27 -7.76 9.37
CA LYS A 250 -23.97 -6.54 8.97
C LYS A 250 -24.31 -5.64 10.15
N ASN A 251 -23.35 -5.42 11.03
CA ASN A 251 -23.51 -4.58 12.22
C ASN A 251 -22.26 -3.74 12.48
N GLU A 252 -22.46 -2.64 13.20
CA GLU A 252 -21.36 -1.82 13.68
C GLU A 252 -20.54 -2.59 14.71
N ILE A 253 -19.23 -2.42 14.63
CA ILE A 253 -18.27 -2.88 15.62
C ILE A 253 -17.33 -1.71 15.95
N ASN A 254 -16.55 -1.84 17.01
CA ASN A 254 -15.55 -0.85 17.35
C ASN A 254 -14.31 -1.57 17.86
N LYS A 255 -13.56 -2.13 16.92
CA LYS A 255 -12.38 -2.96 17.21
C LYS A 255 -11.14 -2.38 16.58
N TRP A 256 -10.03 -2.55 17.27
CA TRP A 256 -8.72 -2.16 16.79
C TRP A 256 -7.89 -3.41 16.57
N TYR A 257 -7.11 -3.39 15.50
CA TYR A 257 -6.27 -4.50 15.12
C TYR A 257 -4.85 -4.02 14.87
N LYS A 258 -3.90 -4.89 15.20
CA LYS A 258 -2.48 -4.75 14.87
C LYS A 258 -2.09 -5.87 13.92
N VAL A 259 -1.58 -5.52 12.75
CA VAL A 259 -1.07 -6.46 11.75
C VAL A 259 0.43 -6.29 11.61
N LYS A 260 1.19 -7.33 11.92
CA LYS A 260 2.62 -7.45 11.65
C LYS A 260 2.82 -8.28 10.39
N THR A 261 3.53 -7.73 9.41
CA THR A 261 3.89 -8.42 8.16
C THR A 261 5.40 -8.44 7.97
N VAL A 262 5.98 -9.61 7.71
CA VAL A 262 7.37 -9.77 7.28
C VAL A 262 7.41 -10.67 6.06
N MET A 263 8.02 -10.19 4.98
CA MET A 263 8.15 -10.95 3.74
C MET A 263 9.60 -10.94 3.26
N THR A 264 10.18 -12.12 3.04
CA THR A 264 11.45 -12.35 2.36
C THR A 264 11.19 -12.94 0.96
N ALA A 265 12.24 -13.39 0.27
CA ALA A 265 12.09 -14.06 -1.03
C ALA A 265 11.38 -15.43 -0.92
N ASP A 266 11.48 -16.06 0.24
CA ASP A 266 11.12 -17.45 0.50
C ASP A 266 10.18 -17.62 1.71
N LYS A 267 9.82 -16.52 2.39
CA LYS A 267 8.96 -16.57 3.57
C LYS A 267 8.00 -15.39 3.63
N LEU A 268 6.77 -15.63 4.06
CA LEU A 268 5.81 -14.61 4.47
C LEU A 268 5.29 -14.95 5.85
N ILE A 269 5.27 -13.98 6.74
CA ILE A 269 4.64 -14.06 8.06
C ILE A 269 3.66 -12.90 8.17
N VAL A 270 2.40 -13.21 8.53
CA VAL A 270 1.37 -12.22 8.84
C VAL A 270 0.74 -12.58 10.17
N ILE A 271 0.82 -11.69 11.16
CA ILE A 271 0.22 -11.89 12.48
C ILE A 271 -0.72 -10.73 12.75
N GLU A 272 -1.95 -11.03 13.14
CA GLU A 272 -3.00 -10.07 13.43
C GLU A 272 -3.58 -10.32 14.82
N HIS A 273 -3.54 -9.31 15.67
CA HIS A 273 -4.17 -9.30 16.99
C HIS A 273 -5.26 -8.25 17.06
N GLU A 274 -6.35 -8.55 17.75
CA GLU A 274 -7.19 -7.51 18.34
C GLU A 274 -6.36 -6.78 19.43
N VAL A 275 -6.50 -5.46 19.53
CA VAL A 275 -5.79 -4.63 20.51
C VAL A 275 -6.75 -3.72 21.27
N SER A 276 -6.33 -3.29 22.45
CA SER A 276 -7.08 -2.30 23.25
C SER A 276 -7.25 -0.97 22.51
N ALA A 277 -8.25 -0.17 22.87
CA ALA A 277 -8.55 1.11 22.22
C ALA A 277 -7.43 2.17 22.34
N ASP A 278 -6.57 2.06 23.36
CA ASP A 278 -5.35 2.87 23.50
C ASP A 278 -4.16 2.32 22.67
N LEU A 279 -4.40 1.25 21.93
CA LEU A 279 -3.49 0.49 21.08
C LEU A 279 -2.34 -0.18 21.83
N GLN A 280 -2.29 -0.15 23.18
CA GLN A 280 -1.13 -0.58 23.96
C GLN A 280 -1.08 -2.07 24.24
N THR A 281 -2.23 -2.75 24.33
CA THR A 281 -2.32 -4.12 24.79
C THR A 281 -2.80 -5.02 23.65
N GLU A 282 -2.02 -6.03 23.30
CA GLU A 282 -2.48 -7.13 22.44
C GLU A 282 -3.45 -8.01 23.23
N LEU A 283 -4.64 -8.23 22.68
CA LEU A 283 -5.73 -8.96 23.33
C LEU A 283 -5.80 -10.39 22.79
N GLU A 284 -6.46 -10.58 21.65
CA GLU A 284 -6.73 -11.90 21.08
C GLU A 284 -5.99 -12.07 19.76
N LEU A 285 -5.37 -13.23 19.54
CA LEU A 285 -4.77 -13.57 18.25
C LEU A 285 -5.89 -13.89 17.26
N ASN A 286 -6.13 -12.97 16.33
CA ASN A 286 -7.16 -13.17 15.30
C ASN A 286 -6.64 -14.05 14.17
N LYS A 287 -5.38 -13.85 13.75
CA LYS A 287 -4.78 -14.58 12.63
C LYS A 287 -3.27 -14.70 12.72
N HIS A 288 -2.74 -15.88 12.39
CA HIS A 288 -1.33 -16.10 12.09
C HIS A 288 -1.21 -16.89 10.79
N ILE A 289 -0.54 -16.31 9.79
CA ILE A 289 -0.21 -16.98 8.53
C ILE A 289 1.30 -17.08 8.40
N GLU A 290 1.78 -18.26 8.04
CA GLU A 290 3.15 -18.46 7.57
C GLU A 290 3.15 -19.16 6.21
N ARG A 291 3.80 -18.57 5.22
CA ARG A 291 4.13 -19.21 3.94
C ARG A 291 5.63 -19.46 3.85
N ASN A 292 6.03 -20.66 3.49
CA ASN A 292 7.39 -21.00 3.11
C ASN A 292 7.43 -21.39 1.63
N SER A 293 8.30 -20.75 0.86
CA SER A 293 8.37 -20.85 -0.59
C SER A 293 9.70 -21.46 -1.03
N GLN A 294 9.67 -22.29 -2.06
CA GLN A 294 10.87 -22.89 -2.67
C GLN A 294 10.77 -22.86 -4.19
N LYS A 295 11.94 -22.82 -4.86
CA LYS A 295 12.05 -22.99 -6.31
C LYS A 295 13.02 -24.11 -6.62
N LYS A 296 12.53 -25.15 -7.31
CA LYS A 296 13.34 -26.34 -7.61
C LYS A 296 12.85 -27.01 -8.90
N ASN A 297 13.78 -27.49 -9.73
CA ASN A 297 13.47 -28.27 -10.95
C ASN A 297 12.42 -27.64 -11.89
N GLY A 298 12.40 -26.30 -11.99
CA GLY A 298 11.43 -25.56 -12.80
C GLY A 298 10.02 -25.49 -12.20
N LEU A 299 9.88 -25.77 -10.91
CA LEU A 299 8.65 -25.63 -10.11
C LEU A 299 8.79 -24.51 -9.08
N GLU A 300 7.68 -23.85 -8.79
CA GLU A 300 7.44 -23.02 -7.62
C GLU A 300 6.60 -23.82 -6.63
N TYR A 301 7.02 -23.79 -5.36
CA TYR A 301 6.40 -24.51 -4.26
C TYR A 301 6.10 -23.53 -3.14
N ASP A 302 4.89 -23.58 -2.59
CA ASP A 302 4.49 -22.84 -1.41
C ASP A 302 3.80 -23.78 -0.41
N LYS A 303 4.24 -23.77 0.85
CA LYS A 303 3.51 -24.35 1.98
C LYS A 303 3.02 -23.23 2.88
N GLU A 304 1.72 -23.18 3.12
CA GLU A 304 1.07 -22.16 3.94
C GLU A 304 0.35 -22.80 5.13
N ALA A 305 0.54 -22.26 6.32
CA ALA A 305 -0.27 -22.56 7.50
C ALA A 305 -1.04 -21.30 7.89
N TRP A 306 -2.35 -21.45 8.11
CA TRP A 306 -3.26 -20.38 8.50
C TRP A 306 -3.94 -20.78 9.80
N PHE A 307 -3.64 -20.06 10.86
CA PHE A 307 -4.28 -20.20 12.16
C PHE A 307 -5.17 -18.99 12.39
N SER A 308 -6.49 -19.18 12.37
CA SER A 308 -7.45 -18.09 12.40
C SER A 308 -8.54 -18.33 13.42
N LEU A 309 -8.86 -17.31 14.20
CA LEU A 309 -10.01 -17.31 15.10
C LEU A 309 -11.31 -17.38 14.26
N SER A 310 -12.25 -18.22 14.70
CA SER A 310 -13.55 -18.35 14.06
C SER A 310 -14.36 -17.05 14.18
N SER A 311 -15.31 -16.83 13.27
CA SER A 311 -16.13 -15.62 13.24
C SER A 311 -17.00 -15.39 14.48
N ASP A 312 -17.28 -16.45 15.24
CA ASP A 312 -17.99 -16.40 16.53
C ASP A 312 -17.02 -16.18 17.72
N GLY A 313 -15.72 -16.15 17.48
CA GLY A 313 -14.68 -15.88 18.47
C GLY A 313 -14.42 -17.02 19.45
N THR A 314 -14.89 -18.23 19.17
CA THR A 314 -14.87 -19.33 20.15
C THR A 314 -13.73 -20.31 20.01
N GLN A 315 -13.15 -20.45 18.81
CA GLN A 315 -12.14 -21.46 18.53
C GLN A 315 -11.23 -21.03 17.39
N HIS A 316 -9.98 -21.48 17.41
CA HIS A 316 -9.08 -21.32 16.27
C HIS A 316 -9.20 -22.52 15.32
N SER A 317 -9.16 -22.22 14.03
CA SER A 317 -9.05 -23.20 12.96
C SER A 317 -7.64 -23.17 12.38
N CYS A 318 -7.14 -24.34 11.98
CA CYS A 318 -5.88 -24.49 11.27
C CYS A 318 -6.13 -24.98 9.84
N SER A 319 -5.79 -24.17 8.85
CA SER A 319 -5.72 -24.58 7.45
C SER A 319 -4.27 -24.75 7.02
N VAL A 320 -3.95 -25.89 6.41
CA VAL A 320 -2.66 -26.09 5.75
C VAL A 320 -2.90 -26.19 4.26
N GLN A 321 -2.16 -25.42 3.50
CA GLN A 321 -2.23 -25.39 2.05
C GLN A 321 -0.86 -25.66 1.47
N GLU A 322 -0.83 -26.41 0.39
CA GLU A 322 0.38 -26.66 -0.38
C GLU A 322 0.09 -26.36 -1.84
N THR A 323 0.90 -25.53 -2.48
CA THR A 323 0.79 -25.20 -3.90
C THR A 323 2.07 -25.58 -4.61
N ILE A 324 1.97 -26.36 -5.68
CA ILE A 324 3.07 -26.66 -6.60
C ILE A 324 2.66 -26.20 -8.00
N LYS A 325 3.47 -25.36 -8.64
CA LYS A 325 3.18 -24.80 -9.96
C LYS A 325 4.40 -24.82 -10.86
N GLN A 326 4.22 -25.11 -12.14
CA GLN A 326 5.26 -24.93 -13.13
C GLN A 326 5.70 -23.47 -13.21
N GLN A 327 7.02 -23.24 -13.24
CA GLN A 327 7.56 -21.92 -13.56
C GLN A 327 7.27 -21.58 -15.02
N VAL A 328 6.90 -20.33 -15.26
CA VAL A 328 6.80 -19.77 -16.61
C VAL A 328 8.19 -19.82 -17.24
N GLN A 329 8.28 -20.19 -18.52
CA GLN A 329 9.51 -20.16 -19.28
C GLN A 329 9.32 -19.35 -20.57
N PRO A 330 10.37 -18.75 -21.16
CA PRO A 330 10.25 -17.95 -22.38
C PRO A 330 9.61 -18.70 -23.57
N ASN A 331 9.79 -20.01 -23.63
CA ASN A 331 9.25 -20.91 -24.66
C ASN A 331 8.00 -21.69 -24.19
N SER A 332 7.51 -21.45 -22.98
CA SER A 332 6.34 -22.13 -22.40
C SER A 332 5.64 -21.18 -21.43
N LEU A 333 4.74 -20.38 -21.99
CA LEU A 333 3.94 -19.39 -21.25
C LEU A 333 2.72 -20.01 -20.55
N THR A 334 2.30 -21.19 -21.02
CA THR A 334 1.29 -22.01 -20.35
C THR A 334 1.94 -22.81 -19.23
N THR A 335 1.34 -22.77 -18.04
CA THR A 335 1.81 -23.47 -16.85
C THR A 335 0.66 -24.16 -16.14
N PHE A 336 0.94 -25.30 -15.54
CA PHE A 336 -0.02 -26.05 -14.73
C PHE A 336 0.44 -26.13 -13.28
N GLY A 337 -0.50 -26.39 -12.38
CA GLY A 337 -0.20 -26.53 -10.96
C GLY A 337 -1.31 -27.23 -10.19
N VAL A 338 -0.97 -27.62 -8.97
CA VAL A 338 -1.86 -28.27 -8.01
C VAL A 338 -1.78 -27.50 -6.70
N LYS A 339 -2.94 -27.24 -6.09
CA LYS A 339 -3.06 -26.74 -4.73
C LYS A 339 -3.85 -27.74 -3.89
N ASN A 340 -3.26 -28.22 -2.80
CA ASN A 340 -3.91 -29.08 -1.83
C ASN A 340 -4.28 -28.25 -0.59
N SER A 341 -5.45 -28.48 0.00
CA SER A 341 -5.89 -27.77 1.21
C SER A 341 -6.49 -28.74 2.22
N GLY A 342 -5.96 -28.72 3.43
CA GLY A 342 -6.43 -29.49 4.57
C GLY A 342 -6.87 -28.58 5.72
N TRP A 343 -7.77 -29.10 6.56
CA TRP A 343 -8.32 -28.39 7.72
C TRP A 343 -8.24 -29.26 8.97
N SER A 344 -7.90 -28.64 10.08
CA SER A 344 -7.89 -29.26 11.40
C SER A 344 -8.18 -28.23 12.50
N GLN A 345 -8.52 -28.70 13.69
CA GLN A 345 -8.52 -27.87 14.88
C GLN A 345 -7.19 -28.06 15.60
N GLN A 346 -6.56 -26.96 16.00
CA GLN A 346 -5.29 -26.97 16.72
C GLN A 346 -5.40 -26.02 17.92
N PRO A 347 -4.75 -26.34 19.04
CA PRO A 347 -4.86 -25.52 20.26
C PRO A 347 -4.09 -24.19 20.14
N ASP A 348 -3.05 -24.15 19.32
CA ASP A 348 -2.12 -23.03 19.20
C ASP A 348 -1.44 -23.00 17.82
N TRP A 349 -0.70 -21.91 17.59
CA TRP A 349 0.06 -21.69 16.37
C TRP A 349 1.17 -22.73 16.18
N GLU A 350 1.88 -23.10 17.23
CA GLU A 350 3.00 -24.03 17.22
C GLU A 350 2.55 -25.41 16.74
N SER A 351 1.37 -25.84 17.19
CA SER A 351 0.71 -27.07 16.75
C SER A 351 0.21 -26.94 15.30
N CYS A 352 -0.31 -25.79 14.88
CA CYS A 352 -0.78 -25.55 13.52
C CYS A 352 0.35 -25.49 12.47
N SER A 353 1.41 -24.75 12.75
CA SER A 353 2.53 -24.51 11.83
C SER A 353 3.32 -25.78 11.47
N THR A 354 3.28 -26.79 12.33
CA THR A 354 3.93 -28.09 12.09
C THR A 354 3.07 -29.08 11.31
N GLN A 355 1.78 -28.77 11.10
CA GLN A 355 0.88 -29.65 10.36
C GLN A 355 1.30 -29.79 8.88
N SER A 356 0.88 -30.90 8.30
CA SER A 356 0.93 -31.15 6.86
C SER A 356 -0.49 -31.18 6.32
N VAL A 357 -0.66 -31.22 5.00
CA VAL A 357 -1.98 -31.40 4.40
C VAL A 357 -2.51 -32.78 4.82
N GLY A 358 -3.59 -32.79 5.59
CA GLY A 358 -4.16 -34.00 6.18
C GLY A 358 -4.98 -34.86 5.21
N ASN A 359 -5.49 -35.99 5.69
CA ASN A 359 -6.35 -36.88 4.91
C ASN A 359 -7.67 -36.21 4.51
N GLY A 360 -8.22 -36.59 3.35
CA GLY A 360 -9.48 -36.03 2.84
C GLY A 360 -9.36 -34.57 2.40
N PHE A 361 -8.14 -34.12 2.09
CA PHE A 361 -7.86 -32.79 1.56
C PHE A 361 -8.63 -32.50 0.27
N SER A 362 -8.90 -31.23 0.02
CA SER A 362 -9.37 -30.78 -1.28
C SER A 362 -8.20 -30.47 -2.20
N GLN A 363 -8.39 -30.71 -3.50
CA GLN A 363 -7.38 -30.45 -4.51
C GLN A 363 -7.92 -29.46 -5.54
N THR A 364 -7.12 -28.46 -5.89
CA THR A 364 -7.41 -27.53 -6.98
C THR A 364 -6.35 -27.67 -8.05
N LEU A 365 -6.76 -28.08 -9.24
CA LEU A 365 -5.88 -28.06 -10.41
C LEU A 365 -5.95 -26.68 -11.05
N THR A 366 -4.81 -26.13 -11.45
CA THR A 366 -4.71 -24.82 -12.07
C THR A 366 -4.08 -24.94 -13.44
N SER A 367 -4.65 -24.25 -14.41
CA SER A 367 -4.00 -23.97 -15.70
C SER A 367 -3.92 -22.45 -15.88
N ASP A 368 -2.75 -21.98 -16.29
CA ASP A 368 -2.42 -20.57 -16.39
C ASP A 368 -1.75 -20.31 -17.73
N VAL A 369 -2.03 -19.17 -18.35
CA VAL A 369 -1.25 -18.65 -19.48
C VAL A 369 -0.99 -17.17 -19.27
N VAL A 370 0.25 -16.75 -19.44
CA VAL A 370 0.65 -15.33 -19.43
C VAL A 370 0.87 -14.85 -20.86
N GLY A 371 0.56 -13.57 -21.13
CA GLY A 371 0.73 -12.99 -22.47
C GLY A 371 2.19 -12.70 -22.84
N ASP A 372 3.02 -12.37 -21.86
CA ASP A 372 4.45 -12.13 -22.02
C ASP A 372 5.23 -12.69 -20.81
N TYR A 373 6.43 -13.22 -21.06
CA TYR A 373 7.27 -13.81 -20.01
C TYR A 373 7.81 -12.78 -19.00
N LYS A 374 8.15 -11.57 -19.46
CA LYS A 374 8.87 -10.56 -18.69
C LYS A 374 7.95 -9.74 -17.80
N ASP A 375 6.83 -9.27 -18.34
CA ASP A 375 5.93 -8.37 -17.60
C ASP A 375 4.69 -9.08 -17.06
N GLN A 376 4.22 -10.13 -17.73
CA GLN A 376 3.00 -10.88 -17.38
C GLN A 376 1.78 -9.96 -17.18
N PHE A 377 1.70 -8.85 -17.92
CA PHE A 377 0.62 -7.86 -17.79
C PHE A 377 -0.75 -8.41 -18.14
N THR A 378 -0.80 -9.51 -18.89
CA THR A 378 -2.03 -10.26 -19.12
C THR A 378 -1.83 -11.71 -18.69
N GLN A 379 -2.84 -12.25 -18.00
CA GLN A 379 -2.88 -13.64 -17.58
C GLN A 379 -4.31 -14.15 -17.66
N THR A 380 -4.48 -15.40 -18.10
CA THR A 380 -5.70 -16.16 -17.85
C THR A 380 -5.37 -17.30 -16.90
N GLN A 381 -6.19 -17.46 -15.87
CA GLN A 381 -6.08 -18.54 -14.89
C GLN A 381 -7.41 -19.28 -14.81
N VAL A 382 -7.34 -20.60 -14.84
CA VAL A 382 -8.50 -21.47 -14.63
C VAL A 382 -8.20 -22.40 -13.47
N LYS A 383 -9.09 -22.45 -12.48
CA LYS A 383 -9.02 -23.33 -11.32
C LYS A 383 -10.16 -24.32 -11.35
N TYR A 384 -9.82 -25.59 -11.17
CA TYR A 384 -10.74 -26.71 -11.11
C TYR A 384 -10.72 -27.25 -9.69
N HIS A 385 -11.84 -27.12 -8.98
CA HIS A 385 -11.93 -27.47 -7.57
C HIS A 385 -12.52 -28.87 -7.38
N TYR A 386 -11.78 -29.71 -6.68
CA TYR A 386 -12.18 -31.05 -6.28
C TYR A 386 -12.23 -31.07 -4.75
N GLY A 387 -13.35 -31.54 -4.20
CA GLY A 387 -13.52 -31.80 -2.77
C GLY A 387 -12.65 -32.97 -2.33
N SER A 388 -13.23 -33.91 -1.58
CA SER A 388 -12.48 -35.05 -1.04
C SER A 388 -11.99 -36.07 -2.09
N ASN A 389 -12.42 -35.93 -3.35
CA ASN A 389 -12.01 -36.80 -4.46
C ASN A 389 -10.86 -36.15 -5.26
N ALA A 390 -9.68 -36.07 -4.66
CA ALA A 390 -8.50 -35.51 -5.32
C ALA A 390 -8.09 -36.36 -6.55
N PRO A 391 -7.99 -35.78 -7.76
CA PRO A 391 -7.62 -36.52 -8.97
C PRO A 391 -6.16 -37.00 -8.99
N TYR A 392 -5.26 -36.30 -8.28
CA TYR A 392 -3.84 -36.65 -8.14
C TYR A 392 -3.47 -36.77 -6.64
N PRO A 393 -3.92 -37.83 -5.95
CA PRO A 393 -3.72 -37.98 -4.51
C PRO A 393 -2.25 -38.15 -4.09
N GLU A 394 -1.36 -38.49 -5.02
CA GLU A 394 0.08 -38.59 -4.84
C GLU A 394 0.80 -37.24 -4.87
N TRP A 395 0.16 -36.18 -5.39
CA TRP A 395 0.73 -34.85 -5.48
C TRP A 395 0.39 -33.99 -4.27
N VAL A 396 0.76 -34.45 -3.09
CA VAL A 396 0.51 -33.78 -1.80
C VAL A 396 1.68 -33.99 -0.83
N ASN A 397 1.96 -32.99 -0.01
CA ASN A 397 3.07 -32.95 0.96
C ASN A 397 4.44 -33.24 0.31
N LEU A 398 4.69 -32.62 -0.84
CA LEU A 398 5.89 -32.82 -1.66
C LEU A 398 7.08 -31.96 -1.26
N GLY A 399 6.99 -31.13 -0.22
CA GLY A 399 8.04 -30.18 0.16
C GLY A 399 9.44 -30.81 0.27
N ASP A 400 9.57 -31.89 1.03
CA ASP A 400 10.87 -32.58 1.22
C ASP A 400 11.30 -33.41 0.01
N THR A 401 10.33 -33.83 -0.83
CA THR A 401 10.54 -34.65 -2.01
C THR A 401 10.50 -33.85 -3.31
N LEU A 402 10.48 -32.52 -3.24
CA LEU A 402 10.35 -31.63 -4.41
C LEU A 402 11.48 -31.84 -5.42
N SER A 403 12.64 -32.33 -4.96
CA SER A 403 13.77 -32.69 -5.83
C SER A 403 13.54 -33.92 -6.71
N ASN A 404 12.56 -34.77 -6.37
CA ASN A 404 12.19 -35.97 -7.11
C ASN A 404 11.17 -35.70 -8.22
N ILE A 405 10.54 -34.52 -8.19
CA ILE A 405 9.59 -34.07 -9.21
C ILE A 405 10.19 -32.92 -10.00
N SER A 406 9.68 -32.75 -11.21
CA SER A 406 10.16 -31.84 -12.22
C SER A 406 8.99 -31.09 -12.84
N ARG A 407 9.31 -29.99 -13.51
CA ARG A 407 8.32 -29.24 -14.28
C ARG A 407 7.50 -30.14 -15.22
N SER A 408 8.13 -31.07 -15.93
CA SER A 408 7.46 -31.90 -16.94
C SER A 408 6.45 -32.91 -16.37
N ASP A 409 6.55 -33.26 -15.08
CA ASP A 409 5.59 -34.19 -14.47
C ASP A 409 4.16 -33.61 -14.48
N PHE A 410 4.05 -32.28 -14.47
CA PHE A 410 2.77 -31.56 -14.53
C PHE A 410 2.23 -31.39 -15.97
N ASP A 411 2.98 -31.79 -17.01
CA ASP A 411 2.51 -31.69 -18.40
C ASP A 411 1.33 -32.62 -18.70
N VAL A 412 1.10 -33.64 -17.86
CA VAL A 412 -0.11 -34.47 -17.91
C VAL A 412 -1.39 -33.65 -17.73
N LEU A 413 -1.31 -32.44 -17.15
CA LEU A 413 -2.44 -31.52 -16.98
C LEU A 413 -2.77 -30.71 -18.24
N ASN A 414 -2.09 -30.93 -19.36
CA ASN A 414 -2.29 -30.18 -20.61
C ASN A 414 -3.67 -30.31 -21.25
N TYR A 415 -4.49 -31.25 -20.78
CA TYR A 415 -5.89 -31.38 -21.17
C TYR A 415 -6.79 -30.29 -20.56
N LEU A 416 -6.30 -29.57 -19.54
CA LEU A 416 -7.00 -28.46 -18.91
C LEU A 416 -6.88 -27.21 -19.79
N SER A 417 -8.03 -26.58 -20.03
CA SER A 417 -8.09 -25.39 -20.87
C SER A 417 -7.69 -24.12 -20.12
N VAL A 418 -6.93 -23.28 -20.81
CA VAL A 418 -6.61 -21.91 -20.38
C VAL A 418 -7.56 -20.85 -20.98
N ASP A 419 -8.57 -21.24 -21.75
CA ASP A 419 -9.52 -20.29 -22.34
C ASP A 419 -10.46 -19.76 -21.25
N PHE A 420 -10.49 -18.44 -21.10
CA PHE A 420 -11.39 -17.76 -20.19
C PHE A 420 -12.87 -18.01 -20.56
N ASN A 421 -13.20 -18.16 -21.85
CA ASN A 421 -14.58 -18.26 -22.31
C ASN A 421 -15.17 -19.67 -22.23
N GLU A 422 -14.33 -20.69 -22.10
CA GLU A 422 -14.78 -22.07 -21.96
C GLU A 422 -15.51 -22.29 -20.62
N ASN A 423 -16.37 -23.32 -20.55
CA ASN A 423 -17.17 -23.68 -19.36
C ASN A 423 -17.04 -25.16 -18.96
N THR A 424 -16.06 -25.88 -19.51
CA THR A 424 -15.80 -27.28 -19.18
C THR A 424 -15.32 -27.42 -17.73
N ALA A 425 -15.79 -28.48 -17.06
CA ALA A 425 -15.44 -28.78 -15.67
C ALA A 425 -14.34 -29.83 -15.52
N HIS A 426 -14.08 -30.66 -16.55
CA HIS A 426 -13.09 -31.74 -16.49
C HIS A 426 -13.22 -32.67 -15.27
N GLY A 427 -14.45 -32.89 -14.78
CA GLY A 427 -14.73 -33.74 -13.62
C GLY A 427 -14.62 -33.03 -12.27
N SER A 428 -14.34 -31.73 -12.23
CA SER A 428 -14.33 -30.95 -11.00
C SER A 428 -15.74 -30.67 -10.46
N ASP A 429 -15.84 -30.47 -9.14
CA ASP A 429 -17.11 -30.13 -8.48
C ASP A 429 -17.55 -28.70 -8.82
N SER A 430 -16.57 -27.81 -8.99
CA SER A 430 -16.77 -26.44 -9.45
C SER A 430 -15.50 -25.93 -10.16
N TRP A 431 -15.61 -24.78 -10.82
CA TRP A 431 -14.46 -24.12 -11.41
C TRP A 431 -14.60 -22.61 -11.31
N THR A 432 -13.46 -21.93 -11.31
CA THR A 432 -13.36 -20.47 -11.39
C THR A 432 -12.37 -20.09 -12.50
N ARG A 433 -12.69 -19.03 -13.23
CA ARG A 433 -11.86 -18.49 -14.32
C ARG A 433 -11.58 -17.04 -14.03
N HIS A 434 -10.33 -16.64 -14.20
CA HIS A 434 -9.86 -15.29 -13.97
C HIS A 434 -9.09 -14.79 -15.19
N LYS A 435 -9.35 -13.55 -15.58
CA LYS A 435 -8.60 -12.82 -16.58
C LYS A 435 -8.02 -11.58 -15.92
N TYR A 436 -6.70 -11.53 -15.87
CA TYR A 436 -5.92 -10.40 -15.38
C TYR A 436 -5.46 -9.57 -16.58
N ALA A 437 -5.63 -8.25 -16.50
CA ALA A 437 -5.14 -7.32 -17.50
C ALA A 437 -4.77 -5.99 -16.84
N HIS A 438 -3.92 -5.20 -17.48
CA HIS A 438 -3.58 -3.85 -17.05
C HIS A 438 -4.02 -2.84 -18.10
N ILE A 439 -4.66 -1.77 -17.65
CA ILE A 439 -5.04 -0.62 -18.47
C ILE A 439 -4.00 0.47 -18.22
N GLU A 440 -3.27 0.88 -19.26
CA GLU A 440 -2.35 2.02 -19.18
C GLU A 440 -3.17 3.32 -19.15
N ASN A 441 -3.10 4.02 -18.02
CA ASN A 441 -3.68 5.35 -17.86
C ASN A 441 -2.68 6.42 -18.33
N THR A 442 -1.40 6.22 -17.98
CA THR A 442 -0.24 7.01 -18.40
C THR A 442 0.99 6.08 -18.51
N PRO A 443 2.13 6.52 -19.07
CA PRO A 443 3.34 5.68 -19.16
C PRO A 443 3.87 5.10 -17.84
N PHE A 444 3.42 5.61 -16.70
CA PHE A 444 3.82 5.14 -15.37
C PHE A 444 2.62 4.77 -14.48
N ASP A 445 1.39 4.91 -14.96
CA ASP A 445 0.16 4.62 -14.22
C ASP A 445 -0.69 3.55 -14.92
N TYR A 446 -1.01 2.50 -14.17
CA TYR A 446 -1.72 1.33 -14.67
C TYR A 446 -2.83 0.89 -13.71
N THR A 447 -4.03 0.68 -14.23
CA THR A 447 -5.13 0.06 -13.50
C THR A 447 -5.10 -1.45 -13.74
N GLN A 448 -4.91 -2.26 -12.70
CA GLN A 448 -5.07 -3.70 -12.81
C GLN A 448 -6.57 -4.03 -12.83
N THR A 449 -6.97 -4.92 -13.74
CA THR A 449 -8.32 -5.44 -13.85
C THR A 449 -8.31 -6.95 -13.68
N ILE A 450 -9.25 -7.46 -12.87
CA ILE A 450 -9.47 -8.89 -12.68
C ILE A 450 -10.92 -9.16 -13.01
N THR A 451 -11.17 -9.78 -14.17
CA THR A 451 -12.51 -10.27 -14.51
C THR A 451 -12.59 -11.75 -14.18
N SER A 452 -13.57 -12.15 -13.38
CA SER A 452 -13.77 -13.54 -12.98
C SER A 452 -15.17 -14.04 -13.35
N LYS A 453 -15.27 -15.34 -13.61
CA LYS A 453 -16.55 -16.05 -13.66
C LYS A 453 -16.43 -17.43 -13.01
N ASP A 454 -17.53 -17.93 -12.47
CA ASP A 454 -17.58 -19.25 -11.84
C ASP A 454 -18.54 -20.22 -12.56
N SER A 455 -18.51 -21.48 -12.14
CA SER A 455 -19.38 -22.54 -12.66
C SER A 455 -20.87 -22.36 -12.34
N GLN A 456 -21.25 -21.38 -11.50
CA GLN A 456 -22.63 -21.02 -11.21
C GLN A 456 -23.13 -19.88 -12.10
N GLY A 457 -22.26 -19.32 -12.95
CA GLY A 457 -22.59 -18.21 -13.84
C GLY A 457 -22.50 -16.83 -13.18
N ASN A 458 -21.90 -16.72 -11.99
CA ASN A 458 -21.64 -15.42 -11.38
C ASN A 458 -20.40 -14.79 -12.02
N TRP A 459 -20.45 -13.48 -12.23
CA TRP A 459 -19.33 -12.71 -12.76
C TRP A 459 -18.93 -11.59 -11.82
N THR A 460 -17.62 -11.37 -11.72
CA THR A 460 -17.06 -10.27 -10.94
C THR A 460 -15.97 -9.54 -11.74
N ARG A 461 -15.84 -8.24 -11.51
CA ARG A 461 -14.80 -7.41 -12.08
C ARG A 461 -14.25 -6.48 -11.03
N GLY A 462 -13.00 -6.68 -10.66
CA GLY A 462 -12.23 -5.77 -9.81
C GLY A 462 -11.35 -4.85 -10.64
N TYR A 463 -11.28 -3.58 -10.27
CA TYR A 463 -10.28 -2.62 -10.71
C TYR A 463 -9.45 -2.22 -9.50
N TYR A 464 -8.13 -2.27 -9.64
CA TYR A 464 -7.16 -1.94 -8.60
C TYR A 464 -6.26 -0.83 -9.13
N TYR A 465 -6.38 0.35 -8.53
CA TYR A 465 -5.71 1.57 -8.97
C TYR A 465 -4.35 1.71 -8.27
N GLN A 466 -3.39 2.39 -8.89
CA GLN A 466 -2.06 2.60 -8.28
C GLN A 466 -2.10 3.44 -6.99
N ASN A 467 -3.15 4.23 -6.80
CA ASN A 467 -3.36 5.00 -5.57
C ASN A 467 -3.84 4.14 -4.38
N GLY A 468 -3.96 2.82 -4.55
CA GLY A 468 -4.36 1.85 -3.53
C GLY A 468 -5.86 1.57 -3.46
N THR A 469 -6.71 2.41 -4.05
CA THR A 469 -8.16 2.19 -4.05
C THR A 469 -8.56 1.09 -5.03
N SER A 470 -9.79 0.60 -4.86
CA SER A 470 -10.37 -0.42 -5.71
C SER A 470 -11.86 -0.19 -5.98
N LEU A 471 -12.31 -0.76 -7.08
CA LEU A 471 -13.70 -0.79 -7.50
C LEU A 471 -14.08 -2.23 -7.81
N PHE A 472 -15.23 -2.67 -7.30
CA PHE A 472 -15.76 -4.00 -7.57
C PHE A 472 -17.15 -3.91 -8.20
N GLU A 473 -17.36 -4.67 -9.26
CA GLU A 473 -18.62 -4.76 -10.00
C GLU A 473 -18.98 -6.23 -10.19
N CYS A 474 -20.28 -6.53 -10.26
CA CYS A 474 -20.78 -7.88 -10.47
C CYS A 474 -21.73 -7.92 -11.66
N SER A 475 -21.85 -9.08 -12.27
CA SER A 475 -22.72 -9.32 -13.42
C SER A 475 -23.29 -10.73 -13.38
N ASN A 476 -24.45 -10.92 -14.00
CA ASN A 476 -25.08 -12.24 -14.21
C ASN A 476 -24.90 -12.74 -15.65
N ASP A 477 -24.41 -11.90 -16.56
CA ASP A 477 -24.29 -12.21 -18.00
C ASP A 477 -22.90 -11.88 -18.57
N GLY A 478 -22.00 -11.29 -17.78
CA GLY A 478 -20.67 -10.86 -18.21
C GLY A 478 -20.67 -9.61 -19.09
N VAL A 479 -21.83 -9.00 -19.35
CA VAL A 479 -22.01 -7.85 -20.25
C VAL A 479 -22.48 -6.63 -19.47
N ASN A 480 -23.48 -6.79 -18.60
CA ASN A 480 -24.06 -5.72 -17.80
C ASN A 480 -23.44 -5.75 -16.39
N TRP A 481 -22.65 -4.74 -16.07
CA TRP A 481 -21.88 -4.64 -14.83
C TRP A 481 -22.49 -3.58 -13.90
N SER A 482 -22.59 -3.88 -12.61
CA SER A 482 -23.05 -2.94 -11.60
C SER A 482 -22.47 -3.24 -10.22
N LYS A 483 -22.34 -2.22 -9.39
CA LYS A 483 -22.02 -2.37 -7.96
C LYS A 483 -23.17 -3.03 -7.20
N ASN A 484 -24.41 -2.67 -7.56
CA ASN A 484 -25.61 -3.06 -6.81
C ASN A 484 -26.02 -4.53 -7.02
N THR A 485 -25.47 -5.18 -8.05
CA THR A 485 -25.70 -6.60 -8.34
C THR A 485 -24.74 -7.51 -7.58
N CYS A 486 -23.77 -6.95 -6.84
CA CYS A 486 -22.91 -7.73 -5.96
C CYS A 486 -23.73 -8.22 -4.76
N LYS A 487 -23.92 -9.54 -4.69
CA LYS A 487 -24.67 -10.22 -3.62
C LYS A 487 -23.81 -10.44 -2.39
#